data_AF-M0L9C4-F1
#
_entry.id   AF-M0L9C4-F1
#
_cell.length_a   1.000
_cell.length_b   1.000
_cell.length_c   1.000
_cell.angle_alpha   90.00
_cell.angle_beta   90.00
_cell.angle_gamma   90.00
#
_symmetry.space_group_name_H-M   'P 1'
#
loop_
_entity.id
_entity.type
_entity.pdbx_description
1 polymer ?
#
loop_
_entity_poly.entity_id
_entity_poly.type
_entity_poly.pdbx_seq_one_letter_code
_entity_poly.pdbx_strand_id
1 'polypeptide(L)'
;MVDAVSVDFLDCETVRITGTAEDVILSAFWWDESRSVGTIAEPIGGVDGRRVVSVSEEFGAFAYGPIVSEIEGFEPGTPRIPGNGDWSVSNPDLEDCVAEVRDRYELPQPFPE
;
A
#
# COMPACT_ATOMS: atom_id res chain seq x y z
N MET A 1 10.26 25.02 3.96
CA MET A 1 9.65 24.06 4.90
C MET A 1 9.08 22.99 4.01
N VAL A 2 9.60 21.77 4.07
CA VAL A 2 8.91 20.63 3.45
C VAL A 2 7.58 20.53 4.18
N ASP A 3 6.46 20.61 3.46
CA ASP A 3 5.16 20.34 4.06
C ASP A 3 5.21 18.92 4.62
N ALA A 4 4.89 18.76 5.90
CA ALA A 4 4.94 17.46 6.56
C ALA A 4 4.03 16.49 5.79
N VAL A 5 4.60 15.39 5.30
CA VAL A 5 3.81 14.36 4.63
C VAL A 5 2.93 13.66 5.66
N SER A 6 1.65 13.47 5.33
CA SER A 6 0.72 12.64 6.09
C SER A 6 0.13 11.54 5.20
N VAL A 7 0.03 10.34 5.76
CA VAL A 7 -0.55 9.16 5.10
C VAL A 7 -1.71 8.68 5.95
N ASP A 8 -2.92 8.72 5.39
CA ASP A 8 -4.14 8.22 6.03
C ASP A 8 -4.65 6.99 5.27
N PHE A 9 -4.69 5.84 5.94
CA PHE A 9 -5.35 4.63 5.42
C PHE A 9 -6.86 4.83 5.59
N LEU A 10 -7.58 4.94 4.49
CA LEU A 10 -9.02 5.21 4.50
C LEU A 10 -9.84 3.92 4.64
N ASP A 11 -9.33 2.85 4.06
CA ASP A 11 -9.80 1.47 4.16
C ASP A 11 -8.64 0.51 3.83
N CYS A 12 -8.92 -0.78 3.70
CA CYS A 12 -7.87 -1.78 3.46
C CYS A 12 -7.12 -1.60 2.14
N GLU A 13 -7.69 -0.89 1.16
CA GLU A 13 -7.12 -0.74 -0.18
C GLU A 13 -6.74 0.72 -0.49
N THR A 14 -7.38 1.68 0.15
CA THR A 14 -7.34 3.08 -0.24
C THR A 14 -6.55 3.91 0.75
N VAL A 15 -5.61 4.70 0.23
CA VAL A 15 -4.78 5.60 1.03
C VAL A 15 -4.88 7.03 0.51
N ARG A 16 -4.90 7.99 1.44
CA ARG A 16 -4.74 9.41 1.15
C ARG A 16 -3.35 9.86 1.57
N ILE A 17 -2.63 10.44 0.63
CA ILE A 17 -1.32 11.04 0.84
C ILE A 17 -1.46 12.56 0.70
N THR A 18 -1.02 13.30 1.70
CA THR A 18 -0.99 14.77 1.69
C THR A 18 0.44 15.24 1.94
N GLY A 19 0.92 16.21 1.18
CA GLY A 19 2.30 16.69 1.19
C GLY A 19 2.94 16.63 -0.19
N THR A 20 4.28 16.59 -0.22
CA THR A 20 5.05 16.51 -1.47
C THR A 20 6.02 15.33 -1.42
N ALA A 21 6.05 14.52 -2.47
CA ALA A 21 7.02 13.45 -2.69
C ALA A 21 7.34 13.36 -4.19
N GLU A 22 8.60 13.14 -4.55
CA GLU A 22 9.00 12.96 -5.97
C GLU A 22 8.39 11.68 -6.53
N ASP A 23 8.40 10.63 -5.73
CA ASP A 23 7.78 9.35 -6.05
C ASP A 23 7.27 8.68 -4.78
N VAL A 24 6.36 7.73 -4.95
CA VAL A 24 5.77 6.93 -3.87
C VAL A 24 5.74 5.48 -4.33
N ILE A 25 6.14 4.56 -3.45
CA ILE A 25 5.91 3.12 -3.63
C ILE A 25 4.71 2.72 -2.79
N LEU A 26 3.75 2.06 -3.43
CA LEU A 26 2.57 1.47 -2.81
C LEU A 26 2.78 -0.04 -2.70
N SER A 27 2.85 -0.53 -1.46
CA SER A 27 3.00 -1.96 -1.17
C SER A 27 1.67 -2.56 -0.75
N ALA A 28 1.28 -3.65 -1.41
CA ALA A 28 0.04 -4.36 -1.14
C ALA A 28 0.20 -5.86 -1.34
N PHE A 29 -0.74 -6.63 -0.80
CA PHE A 29 -0.86 -8.06 -1.06
C PHE A 29 -2.31 -8.48 -1.21
N TRP A 30 -2.51 -9.67 -1.76
CA TRP A 30 -3.81 -10.26 -2.01
C TRP A 30 -3.69 -11.79 -1.99
N TRP A 31 -4.82 -12.49 -1.98
CA TRP A 31 -4.85 -13.90 -2.34
C TRP A 31 -5.33 -14.05 -3.77
N ASP A 32 -4.60 -14.84 -4.57
CA ASP A 32 -5.00 -15.21 -5.93
C ASP A 32 -6.14 -16.24 -5.92
N GLU A 33 -6.63 -16.62 -7.10
CA GLU A 33 -7.71 -17.59 -7.26
C GLU A 33 -7.37 -18.98 -6.68
N SER A 34 -6.08 -19.29 -6.59
CA SER A 34 -5.55 -20.52 -5.96
C SER A 34 -5.37 -20.38 -4.44
N ARG A 35 -5.83 -19.27 -3.85
CA ARG A 35 -5.72 -18.92 -2.43
C ARG A 35 -4.27 -18.82 -1.96
N SER A 36 -3.35 -18.51 -2.87
CA SER A 36 -1.95 -18.24 -2.57
C SER A 36 -1.72 -16.73 -2.47
N VAL A 37 -0.79 -16.31 -1.61
CA VAL A 37 -0.51 -14.87 -1.46
C VAL A 37 0.35 -14.35 -2.60
N GLY A 38 -0.12 -13.29 -3.24
CA GLY A 38 0.66 -12.43 -4.12
C GLY A 38 0.99 -11.11 -3.43
N THR A 39 2.13 -10.52 -3.78
CA THR A 39 2.57 -9.22 -3.26
C THR A 39 2.97 -8.32 -4.42
N ILE A 40 2.76 -7.01 -4.25
CA ILE A 40 3.21 -5.98 -5.18
C ILE A 40 3.77 -4.80 -4.40
N ALA A 41 4.87 -4.24 -4.88
CA ALA A 41 5.49 -3.03 -4.34
C ALA A 41 6.09 -2.26 -5.51
N GLU A 42 5.31 -1.33 -6.05
CA GLU A 42 5.66 -0.62 -7.30
C GLU A 42 5.50 0.89 -7.14
N PRO A 43 6.30 1.70 -7.87
CA PRO A 43 6.13 3.14 -7.89
C PRO A 43 4.80 3.54 -8.54
N ILE A 44 4.08 4.46 -7.89
CA ILE A 44 2.81 5.03 -8.38
C ILE A 44 2.97 6.48 -8.86
N GLY A 45 4.18 7.03 -8.82
CA GLY A 45 4.48 8.41 -9.18
C GLY A 45 4.35 9.38 -8.01
N GLY A 46 4.82 10.61 -8.24
CA GLY A 46 4.88 11.66 -7.22
C GLY A 46 3.52 12.16 -6.72
N VAL A 47 3.59 12.90 -5.62
CA VAL A 47 2.46 13.60 -4.99
C VAL A 47 2.84 15.06 -4.83
N ASP A 48 1.96 15.95 -5.26
CA ASP A 48 2.06 17.39 -5.00
C ASP A 48 0.73 17.90 -4.42
N GLY A 49 0.73 18.15 -3.11
CA GLY A 49 -0.45 18.58 -2.37
C GLY A 49 -1.24 17.40 -1.80
N ARG A 50 -2.18 16.84 -2.57
CA ARG A 50 -3.06 15.75 -2.08
C ARG A 50 -3.38 14.75 -3.18
N ARG A 51 -3.17 13.46 -2.89
CA ARG A 51 -3.54 12.34 -3.75
C ARG A 51 -4.31 11.29 -2.93
N VAL A 52 -5.33 10.69 -3.54
CA VAL A 52 -6.01 9.50 -3.02
C VAL A 52 -5.73 8.40 -4.02
N VAL A 53 -5.36 7.22 -3.51
CA VAL A 53 -4.88 6.10 -4.31
C VAL A 53 -5.55 4.83 -3.81
N SER A 54 -6.13 4.05 -4.73
CA SER A 54 -6.54 2.67 -4.48
C SER A 54 -5.59 1.73 -5.21
N VAL A 55 -5.28 0.59 -4.58
CA VAL A 55 -4.41 -0.43 -5.19
C VAL A 55 -5.00 -0.94 -6.52
N SER A 56 -6.31 -1.17 -6.60
CA SER A 56 -6.93 -1.66 -7.84
C SER A 56 -7.02 -0.62 -8.94
N GLU A 57 -7.07 0.66 -8.61
CA GLU A 57 -6.96 1.73 -9.61
C GLU A 57 -5.55 1.78 -10.22
N GLU A 58 -4.50 1.59 -9.42
CA GLU A 58 -3.11 1.66 -9.88
C GLU A 58 -2.63 0.36 -10.55
N PHE A 59 -3.02 -0.80 -10.01
CA PHE A 59 -2.45 -2.10 -10.39
C PHE A 59 -3.46 -3.09 -11.00
N GLY A 60 -4.75 -2.73 -11.03
CA GLY A 60 -5.81 -3.55 -11.63
C GLY A 60 -6.55 -4.46 -10.64
N ALA A 61 -7.33 -5.41 -11.17
CA ALA A 61 -8.20 -6.24 -10.35
C ALA A 61 -7.44 -7.37 -9.64
N PHE A 62 -7.83 -7.65 -8.39
CA PHE A 62 -7.31 -8.75 -7.58
C PHE A 62 -8.43 -9.74 -7.22
N ALA A 63 -8.08 -11.02 -7.05
CA ALA A 63 -9.08 -12.05 -6.77
C ALA A 63 -9.70 -11.89 -5.37
N TYR A 64 -8.88 -11.82 -4.32
CA TYR A 64 -9.33 -11.60 -2.95
C TYR A 64 -8.42 -10.60 -2.21
N GLY A 65 -8.99 -9.48 -1.77
CA GLY A 65 -8.24 -8.28 -1.39
C GLY A 65 -8.46 -7.19 -2.45
N PRO A 66 -7.49 -6.29 -2.69
CA PRO A 66 -6.13 -6.20 -2.11
C PRO A 66 -6.09 -5.52 -0.73
N ILE A 67 -4.95 -5.64 -0.03
CA ILE A 67 -4.69 -4.98 1.25
C ILE A 67 -3.38 -4.19 1.13
N VAL A 68 -3.43 -2.88 1.38
CA VAL A 68 -2.23 -2.03 1.50
C VAL A 68 -1.51 -2.37 2.79
N SER A 69 -0.23 -2.69 2.69
CA SER A 69 0.63 -2.96 3.84
C SER A 69 1.49 -1.76 4.22
N GLU A 70 1.99 -1.02 3.23
CA GLU A 70 2.94 0.08 3.45
C GLU A 70 2.92 1.10 2.31
N ILE A 71 3.22 2.35 2.66
CA ILE A 71 3.57 3.43 1.74
C ILE A 71 5.00 3.88 2.03
N GLU A 72 5.81 3.99 0.98
CA GLU A 72 7.12 4.63 1.05
C GLU A 72 7.15 5.86 0.16
N GLY A 73 7.79 6.94 0.59
CA GLY A 73 8.02 8.11 -0.25
C GLY A 73 9.48 8.46 -0.43
N PHE A 74 9.75 9.09 -1.57
CA PHE A 74 11.08 9.36 -2.06
C PHE A 74 11.26 10.85 -2.34
N GLU A 75 12.36 11.40 -1.85
CA GLU A 75 12.83 12.75 -2.15
C GLU A 75 13.66 12.79 -3.44
N PRO A 76 13.79 13.98 -4.07
CA PRO A 76 14.66 14.21 -5.22
C PRO A 76 16.05 13.59 -5.11
N GLY A 77 16.30 12.59 -5.97
CA GLY A 77 17.60 11.93 -6.09
C GLY A 77 17.78 10.65 -5.27
N THR A 78 16.77 10.23 -4.49
CA THR A 78 16.78 8.93 -3.80
C THR A 78 16.46 7.79 -4.80
N PRO A 79 17.23 6.69 -4.82
CA PRO A 79 16.89 5.52 -5.63
C PRO A 79 15.54 4.91 -5.22
N ARG A 80 14.66 4.76 -6.20
CA ARG A 80 13.29 4.25 -6.06
C ARG A 80 13.27 2.72 -6.04
N ILE A 81 13.63 2.18 -4.89
CA ILE A 81 13.71 0.74 -4.63
C ILE A 81 12.86 0.48 -3.38
N PRO A 82 11.95 -0.51 -3.39
CA PRO A 82 11.21 -0.89 -2.19
C PRO A 82 12.15 -1.14 -1.00
N GLY A 83 11.79 -0.60 0.17
CA GLY A 83 12.56 -0.60 1.41
C GLY A 83 13.64 0.49 1.51
N ASN A 84 13.71 1.43 0.56
CA ASN A 84 14.69 2.52 0.53
C ASN A 84 14.03 3.92 0.54
N GLY A 85 12.76 4.02 0.91
CA GLY A 85 12.08 5.31 1.09
C GLY A 85 12.76 6.21 2.12
N ASP A 86 12.72 7.52 1.87
CA ASP A 86 13.15 8.54 2.83
C ASP A 86 12.21 8.60 4.05
N TRP A 87 10.96 8.18 3.84
CA TRP A 87 9.97 7.91 4.86
C TRP A 87 9.12 6.71 4.47
N SER A 88 8.61 5.98 5.47
CA SER A 88 7.58 4.95 5.26
C SER A 88 6.51 4.99 6.34
N VAL A 89 5.32 4.51 5.99
CA VAL A 89 4.17 4.39 6.90
C VAL A 89 3.52 3.03 6.64
N SER A 90 3.50 2.18 7.66
CA SER A 90 2.79 0.90 7.63
C SER A 90 1.30 1.10 7.94
N ASN A 91 0.45 0.25 7.36
CA ASN A 91 -0.99 0.26 7.64
C ASN A 91 -1.23 -0.08 9.13
N PRO A 92 -1.81 0.83 9.94
CA PRO A 92 -2.05 0.56 11.36
C PRO A 92 -3.12 -0.51 11.59
N ASP A 93 -4.03 -0.70 10.63
CA ASP A 93 -5.17 -1.63 10.71
C ASP A 93 -4.91 -2.91 9.91
N LEU A 94 -3.64 -3.22 9.65
CA LEU A 94 -3.23 -4.33 8.77
C LEU A 94 -3.79 -5.68 9.22
N GLU A 95 -3.71 -5.98 10.51
CA GLU A 95 -4.19 -7.24 11.08
C GLU A 95 -5.72 -7.37 10.96
N ASP A 96 -6.45 -6.27 11.18
CA ASP A 96 -7.90 -6.22 11.05
C ASP A 96 -8.33 -6.39 9.59
N CYS A 97 -7.64 -5.73 8.66
CA CYS A 97 -7.87 -5.91 7.22
C CYS A 97 -7.60 -7.35 6.76
N VAL A 98 -6.53 -7.97 7.26
CA VAL A 98 -6.23 -9.39 7.00
C VAL A 98 -7.36 -10.27 7.52
N ALA A 99 -7.79 -10.08 8.77
CA ALA A 99 -8.87 -10.86 9.36
C ALA A 99 -10.17 -10.70 8.55
N GLU A 100 -10.54 -9.47 8.19
CA GLU A 100 -11.77 -9.18 7.44
C GLU A 100 -11.80 -9.88 6.08
N VAL A 101 -10.73 -9.74 5.28
CA VAL A 101 -10.66 -10.36 3.95
C VAL A 101 -10.65 -11.88 4.06
N ARG A 102 -9.91 -12.43 5.05
CA ARG A 102 -9.83 -13.87 5.24
C ARG A 102 -11.15 -14.48 5.67
N ASP A 103 -11.84 -13.86 6.63
CA ASP A 103 -13.12 -14.35 7.12
C ASP A 103 -14.19 -14.26 6.03
N ARG A 104 -14.16 -13.21 5.21
CA ARG A 104 -15.09 -13.03 4.08
C ARG A 104 -14.97 -14.11 3.01
N TYR A 105 -13.76 -14.61 2.75
CA TYR A 105 -13.47 -15.53 1.65
C TYR A 105 -12.93 -16.91 2.09
N GLU A 106 -12.93 -17.19 3.40
CA GLU A 106 -12.40 -18.42 4.00
C GLU A 106 -10.95 -18.73 3.58
N LEU A 107 -10.06 -17.73 3.70
CA LEU A 107 -8.68 -17.79 3.19
C LEU A 107 -7.64 -18.22 4.25
N PRO A 108 -6.53 -18.86 3.83
CA PRO A 108 -5.43 -19.20 4.72
C PRO A 108 -4.73 -17.96 5.30
N GLN A 109 -3.92 -18.13 6.33
CA GLN A 109 -3.03 -17.07 6.82
C GLN A 109 -2.11 -16.60 5.68
N PRO A 110 -1.87 -15.28 5.53
CA PRO A 110 -1.12 -14.78 4.39
C PRO A 110 0.38 -15.06 4.53
N PHE A 111 0.88 -15.01 5.75
CA PHE A 111 2.28 -15.20 6.08
C PHE A 111 2.40 -16.22 7.22
N PRO A 112 3.44 -17.08 7.20
CA PRO A 112 3.73 -17.95 8.33
C PRO A 112 4.09 -17.12 9.57
N GLU A 113 3.67 -17.61 10.75
CA GLU A 113 4.09 -17.06 12.05
C GLU A 113 5.57 -17.33 12.37
#